data_AF-A0A942S5J1-F1
#
_entry.id   AF-A0A942S5J1-F1
#
_cell.length_a   1.000
_cell.length_b   1.000
_cell.length_c   1.000
_cell.angle_alpha   90.00
_cell.angle_beta   90.00
_cell.angle_gamma   90.00
#
_symmetry.space_group_name_H-M   'P 1'
#
loop_
_entity.id
_entity.type
_entity.pdbx_description
1 polymer ?
#
loop_
_entity_poly.entity_id
_entity_poly.type
_entity_poly.pdbx_seq_one_letter_code
_entity_poly.pdbx_strand_id
1 'polypeptide(L)'
;MPKGFFSAPSVIPKLLALLLFSLFLEVSTGTVSAQKLRSHSNEAFGEDEFLRLRVYYTSMFTGSVTAGEATIQVTTAKRKFFGREVWHIVAEGRSKGAFNWFFKVRN
;
A
#
# COMPACT_ATOMS: atom_id res chain seq x y z
N MET A 1 -22.56 -47.14 -57.23
CA MET A 1 -23.11 -46.28 -56.14
C MET A 1 -22.90 -46.98 -54.80
N PRO A 2 -22.79 -46.23 -53.69
CA PRO A 2 -21.64 -46.22 -52.79
C PRO A 2 -21.92 -46.90 -51.44
N LYS A 3 -20.88 -47.27 -50.66
CA LYS A 3 -20.91 -47.09 -49.19
C LYS A 3 -19.52 -46.71 -48.71
N GLY A 4 -19.44 -45.48 -48.20
CA GLY A 4 -18.23 -44.88 -47.67
C GLY A 4 -17.67 -45.72 -46.54
N PHE A 5 -16.39 -46.02 -46.66
CA PHE A 5 -15.58 -46.60 -45.60
C PHE A 5 -15.44 -45.52 -44.52
N PHE A 6 -16.22 -45.65 -43.44
CA PHE A 6 -16.10 -44.79 -42.26
C PHE A 6 -14.71 -45.01 -41.66
N SER A 7 -13.78 -44.10 -41.97
CA SER A 7 -12.47 -44.04 -41.34
C SER A 7 -12.67 -43.78 -39.84
N ALA A 8 -12.41 -44.81 -39.02
CA ALA A 8 -12.44 -44.66 -37.57
C ALA A 8 -11.41 -43.60 -37.18
N PRO A 9 -11.78 -42.57 -36.40
CA PRO A 9 -10.82 -41.53 -36.02
C PRO A 9 -9.70 -42.17 -35.21
N SER A 10 -8.46 -42.07 -35.69
CA SER A 10 -7.30 -42.66 -35.02
C SER A 10 -7.12 -42.02 -33.63
N VAL A 11 -7.23 -42.85 -32.59
CA VAL A 11 -7.20 -42.41 -31.18
C VAL A 11 -5.78 -42.10 -30.71
N ILE A 12 -4.80 -42.77 -31.32
CA ILE A 12 -3.36 -42.70 -31.00
C ILE A 12 -2.78 -41.28 -31.08
N PRO A 13 -2.96 -40.48 -32.17
CA PRO A 13 -2.41 -39.13 -32.22
C PRO A 13 -3.06 -38.18 -31.22
N LYS A 14 -4.34 -38.40 -30.87
CA LYS A 14 -5.04 -37.62 -29.85
C LYS A 14 -4.50 -37.92 -28.45
N LEU A 15 -4.20 -39.19 -28.16
CA LEU A 15 -3.60 -39.61 -26.90
C LEU A 15 -2.18 -39.05 -26.74
N LEU A 16 -1.39 -39.08 -27.82
CA LEU A 16 -0.05 -38.51 -27.84
C LEU A 16 -0.07 -36.99 -27.66
N ALA A 17 -0.99 -36.30 -28.31
CA ALA A 17 -1.18 -34.86 -28.11
C ALA A 17 -1.59 -34.52 -26.67
N LEU A 18 -2.42 -35.36 -26.04
CA LEU A 18 -2.84 -35.18 -24.65
C LEU A 18 -1.66 -35.34 -23.67
N LEU A 19 -0.79 -36.34 -23.92
CA LEU A 19 0.43 -36.57 -23.14
C LEU A 19 1.43 -35.42 -23.30
N LEU A 20 1.63 -34.94 -24.54
CA LEU A 20 2.51 -33.79 -24.80
C LEU A 20 1.96 -32.51 -24.16
N PHE A 21 0.64 -32.35 -24.12
CA PHE A 21 0.00 -31.21 -23.47
C PHE A 21 0.13 -31.27 -21.94
N SER A 22 -0.03 -32.44 -21.31
CA SER A 22 0.18 -32.55 -19.86
C SER A 22 1.63 -32.30 -19.47
N LEU A 23 2.58 -32.80 -20.26
CA LEU A 23 4.01 -32.55 -20.08
C LEU A 23 4.34 -31.05 -20.22
N PHE A 24 3.65 -30.35 -21.13
CA PHE A 24 3.81 -28.90 -21.29
C PHE A 24 3.24 -28.08 -20.12
N LEU A 25 2.15 -28.54 -19.49
CA LEU A 25 1.61 -27.91 -18.28
C LEU A 25 2.57 -28.00 -17.09
N GLU A 26 3.29 -29.12 -16.95
CA GLU A 26 4.25 -29.32 -15.86
C GLU A 26 5.49 -28.41 -16.01
N VAL A 27 5.90 -28.11 -17.24
CA VAL A 27 7.05 -27.23 -17.53
C VAL A 27 6.71 -25.74 -17.29
N SER A 28 5.43 -25.36 -17.33
CA SER A 28 5.02 -23.95 -17.26
C SER A 28 4.81 -23.42 -15.84
N THR A 29 4.97 -24.25 -14.79
CA THR A 29 4.95 -23.77 -13.40
C THR A 29 6.30 -23.11 -13.04
N GLY A 30 6.47 -21.85 -13.45
CA GLY A 30 7.57 -21.01 -13.00
C GLY A 30 7.48 -20.71 -11.50
N THR A 31 8.61 -20.69 -10.80
CA THR A 31 8.66 -20.29 -9.39
C THR A 31 8.49 -18.77 -9.29
N VAL A 32 7.34 -18.33 -8.77
CA VAL A 32 7.11 -16.90 -8.49
C VAL A 32 7.64 -16.61 -7.09
N SER A 33 8.71 -15.83 -7.00
CA SER A 33 9.26 -15.37 -5.72
C SER A 33 8.71 -13.99 -5.37
N ALA A 34 8.32 -13.80 -4.11
CA ALA A 34 7.91 -12.49 -3.62
C ALA A 34 9.09 -11.51 -3.58
N GLN A 35 8.82 -10.24 -3.88
CA GLN A 35 9.84 -9.19 -3.82
C GLN A 35 10.39 -9.02 -2.40
N LYS A 36 11.72 -8.96 -2.28
CA LYS A 36 12.38 -8.69 -1.01
C LYS A 36 12.09 -7.25 -0.59
N LEU A 37 11.37 -7.08 0.51
CA LEU A 37 11.09 -5.76 1.09
C LEU A 37 12.39 -5.09 1.57
N ARG A 38 12.60 -3.83 1.19
CA ARG A 38 13.75 -3.02 1.63
C ARG A 38 13.80 -2.92 3.16
N SER A 39 15.00 -2.81 3.71
CA SER A 39 15.22 -2.42 5.10
C SER A 39 15.90 -1.05 5.12
N HIS A 40 15.40 -0.16 5.97
CA HIS A 40 15.98 1.17 6.18
C HIS A 40 15.85 1.50 7.66
N SER A 41 16.97 1.86 8.30
CA SER A 41 16.95 2.32 9.69
C SER A 41 16.25 3.67 9.75
N ASN A 42 15.31 3.85 10.68
CA ASN A 42 14.69 5.14 10.95
C ASN A 42 15.24 5.69 12.25
N GLU A 43 15.92 6.83 12.18
CA GLU A 43 16.46 7.57 13.33
C GLU A 43 15.77 8.93 13.50
N ALA A 44 14.78 9.24 12.65
CA ALA A 44 14.15 10.56 12.62
C ALA A 44 13.16 10.77 13.77
N PHE A 45 12.58 9.71 14.33
CA PHE A 45 11.66 9.77 15.46
C PHE A 45 11.57 8.44 16.23
N GLY A 46 11.22 8.52 17.52
CA GLY A 46 11.15 7.40 18.47
C GLY A 46 9.75 7.10 19.03
N GLU A 47 9.66 6.06 19.88
CA GLU A 47 8.43 5.75 20.63
C GLU A 47 8.04 6.93 21.55
N ASP A 48 6.74 7.17 21.65
CA ASP A 48 6.14 8.23 22.46
C ASP A 48 6.60 9.66 22.13
N GLU A 49 7.19 9.87 20.95
CA GLU A 49 7.58 11.19 20.50
C GLU A 49 6.35 12.05 20.17
N PHE A 50 6.41 13.31 20.61
CA PHE A 50 5.33 14.27 20.44
C PHE A 50 5.86 15.59 19.90
N LEU A 51 5.28 16.04 18.79
CA LEU A 51 5.58 17.30 18.16
C LEU A 51 4.33 18.18 18.09
N ARG A 52 4.43 19.42 18.58
CA ARG A 52 3.40 20.44 18.44
C ARG A 52 3.90 21.61 17.61
N LEU A 53 3.21 21.86 16.52
CA LEU A 53 3.48 22.95 15.59
C LEU A 53 2.40 24.02 15.74
N ARG A 54 2.82 25.28 15.68
CA ARG A 54 1.90 26.42 15.64
C ARG A 54 2.27 27.31 14.46
N VAL A 55 1.30 27.51 13.58
CA VAL A 55 1.46 28.29 12.37
C VAL A 55 0.92 29.69 12.63
N TYR A 56 1.70 30.70 12.24
CA TYR A 56 1.34 32.10 12.36
C TYR A 56 1.43 32.78 11.00
N TYR A 57 0.56 33.74 10.75
CA TYR A 57 0.73 34.73 9.69
C TYR A 57 1.10 36.06 10.32
N THR A 58 2.13 36.71 9.79
CA THR A 58 2.58 38.03 10.25
C THR A 58 2.24 39.08 9.21
N SER A 59 1.61 40.18 9.64
CA SER A 59 1.34 41.34 8.80
C SER A 59 1.66 42.63 9.56
N MET A 60 2.00 43.69 8.81
CA MET A 60 2.37 45.00 9.34
C MET A 60 1.27 45.66 10.18
N PHE A 61 0.00 45.36 9.88
CA PHE A 61 -1.16 46.02 10.52
C PHE A 61 -1.84 45.16 11.60
N THR A 62 -1.70 43.83 11.56
CA THR A 62 -2.37 42.90 12.50
C THR A 62 -1.40 42.17 13.42
N GLY A 63 -0.08 42.34 13.22
CA GLY A 63 0.94 41.59 13.97
C GLY A 63 0.95 40.10 13.61
N SER A 64 1.49 39.27 14.50
CA SER A 64 1.50 37.81 14.35
C SER A 64 0.19 37.20 14.82
N VAL A 65 -0.61 36.71 13.88
CA VAL A 65 -1.88 36.06 14.13
C VAL A 65 -1.73 34.55 14.01
N THR A 66 -2.12 33.79 15.03
CA THR A 66 -2.12 32.33 14.96
C THR A 66 -3.16 31.84 13.96
N ALA A 67 -2.69 31.13 12.94
CA ALA A 67 -3.50 30.54 11.89
C ALA A 67 -4.09 29.19 12.29
N GLY A 68 -3.27 28.38 12.96
CA GLY A 68 -3.61 27.03 13.30
C GLY A 68 -2.54 26.35 14.15
N GLU A 69 -2.93 25.22 14.71
CA GLU A 69 -2.06 24.34 15.47
C GLU A 69 -2.15 22.92 14.88
N ALA A 70 -1.03 22.22 14.88
CA ALA A 70 -0.96 20.82 14.53
C ALA A 70 -0.20 20.04 15.61
N THR A 71 -0.62 18.82 15.89
CA THR A 71 0.07 17.90 16.78
C THR A 71 0.34 16.60 16.03
N ILE A 72 1.54 16.05 16.18
CA ILE A 72 1.94 14.76 15.65
C ILE A 72 2.40 13.93 16.84
N GLN A 73 1.83 12.75 17.02
CA GLN A 73 2.17 11.83 18.10
C GLN A 73 2.53 10.47 17.51
N VAL A 74 3.73 9.98 17.83
CA VAL A 74 4.13 8.61 17.55
C VAL A 74 3.64 7.76 18.71
N THR A 75 2.58 6.99 18.46
CA THR A 75 2.04 6.08 19.48
C THR A 75 2.75 4.74 19.43
N THR A 76 2.92 4.13 20.59
CA THR A 76 3.47 2.78 20.73
C THR A 76 2.50 1.77 20.14
N ALA A 77 2.72 1.41 18.88
CA ALA A 77 1.93 0.41 18.19
C ALA A 77 2.55 -0.98 18.41
N LYS A 78 1.88 -1.83 19.18
CA LYS A 78 2.25 -3.26 19.29
C LYS A 78 1.87 -4.08 18.05
N ARG A 79 1.53 -3.41 16.94
CA ARG A 79 1.03 -4.07 15.72
C ARG A 79 2.22 -4.41 14.83
N LYS A 80 2.24 -5.66 14.36
CA LYS A 80 3.21 -6.12 13.37
C LYS A 80 2.48 -6.40 12.06
N PHE A 81 2.99 -5.87 10.95
CA PHE A 81 2.54 -6.24 9.62
C PHE A 81 3.64 -7.03 8.94
N PHE A 82 3.31 -8.23 8.44
CA PHE A 82 4.28 -9.13 7.82
C PHE A 82 5.53 -9.39 8.71
N GLY A 83 5.31 -9.49 10.03
CA GLY A 83 6.36 -9.71 11.02
C GLY A 83 7.23 -8.48 11.35
N ARG A 84 6.96 -7.33 10.73
CA ARG A 84 7.70 -6.07 10.94
C ARG A 84 6.95 -5.16 11.89
N GLU A 85 7.67 -4.54 12.81
CA GLU A 85 7.16 -3.47 13.65
C GLU A 85 6.87 -2.24 12.80
N VAL A 86 5.75 -1.58 13.08
CA VAL A 86 5.32 -0.39 12.37
C VAL A 86 5.00 0.73 13.34
N TRP A 87 5.27 1.96 12.92
CA TRP A 87 4.87 3.14 13.65
C TRP A 87 3.37 3.39 13.48
N HIS A 88 2.69 3.76 14.56
CA HIS A 88 1.34 4.30 14.49
C HIS A 88 1.39 5.77 14.86
N ILE A 89 1.32 6.61 13.84
CA ILE A 89 1.47 8.06 13.98
C ILE A 89 0.10 8.70 13.82
N VAL A 90 -0.31 9.48 14.81
CA VAL A 90 -1.56 10.23 14.81
C VAL A 90 -1.22 11.70 14.63
N ALA A 91 -1.79 12.34 13.60
CA ALA A 91 -1.64 13.76 13.35
C ALA A 91 -3.00 14.46 13.44
N GLU A 92 -3.07 15.54 14.21
CA GLU A 92 -4.27 16.37 14.33
C GLU A 92 -3.99 17.82 13.95
N GLY A 93 -4.91 18.46 13.23
CA GLY A 93 -4.81 19.86 12.81
C GLY A 93 -6.07 20.65 13.15
N ARG A 94 -5.91 21.87 13.68
CA ARG A 94 -7.02 22.77 13.99
C ARG A 94 -6.70 24.22 13.60
N SER A 95 -7.59 24.84 12.82
CA SER A 95 -7.53 26.28 12.54
C SER A 95 -7.89 27.10 13.79
N LYS A 96 -7.28 28.28 13.95
CA LYS A 96 -7.49 29.18 15.10
C LYS A 96 -7.90 30.58 14.64
N GLY A 97 -8.56 31.32 15.53
CA GLY A 97 -8.91 32.73 15.32
C GLY A 97 -9.76 33.00 14.07
N ALA A 98 -9.49 34.12 13.40
CA ALA A 98 -10.19 34.55 12.19
C ALA A 98 -9.99 33.59 10.99
N PHE A 99 -8.92 32.80 10.98
CA PHE A 99 -8.67 31.80 9.93
C PHE A 99 -9.69 30.66 9.93
N ASN A 100 -10.39 30.44 11.06
CA ASN A 100 -11.49 29.49 11.15
C ASN A 100 -12.73 29.91 10.32
N TRP A 101 -12.83 31.18 9.90
CA TRP A 101 -13.94 31.68 9.08
C TRP A 101 -13.76 31.44 7.58
N PHE A 102 -12.51 31.32 7.11
CA PHE A 102 -12.20 31.18 5.67
C PHE A 102 -11.47 29.86 5.32
N PHE A 103 -10.66 29.32 6.25
CA PHE A 103 -9.87 28.11 6.07
C PHE A 103 -10.04 27.17 7.27
N LYS A 104 -11.26 26.66 7.41
CA LYS A 104 -11.67 25.81 8.53
C LYS A 104 -11.19 24.38 8.34
N VAL A 105 -10.25 23.94 9.19
CA VAL A 105 -9.79 22.55 9.29
C VAL A 105 -10.35 21.96 10.57
N ARG A 106 -11.03 20.83 10.44
CA ARG A 106 -11.52 20.01 11.55
C ARG A 106 -11.09 18.56 11.32
N ASN A 107 -10.64 17.93 12.40
CA ASN A 107 -10.50 16.48 12.50
C ASN A 107 -11.86 15.83 12.72
#